data_AF-A0A6G3WNC3-F1
#
_entry.id   AF-A0A6G3WNC3-F1
#
_cell.length_a   1.000
_cell.length_b   1.000
_cell.length_c   1.000
_cell.angle_alpha   90.00
_cell.angle_beta   90.00
_cell.angle_gamma   90.00
#
_symmetry.space_group_name_H-M   'P 1'
#
loop_
_entity.id
_entity.type
_entity.pdbx_description
1 polymer ?
#
loop_
_entity_poly.entity_id
_entity_poly.type
_entity_poly.pdbx_seq_one_letter_code
_entity_poly.pdbx_strand_id
1 'polypeptide(L)' 'MTAPRPADPPSEDLSRLAVLHGVATSYSPSPDRSVAASATAVTLTLAALGVDASTPGAIRAALAARERELGERLLPPTVV' A
#
# COMPACT_ATOMS: atom_id res chain seq x y z
N MET A 1 -17.73 21.46 -9.78
CA MET A 1 -17.39 20.12 -9.27
C MET A 1 -16.37 20.29 -8.15
N THR A 2 -16.74 20.00 -6.91
CA THR A 2 -15.88 20.18 -5.73
C THR A 2 -14.77 19.13 -5.76
N ALA A 3 -13.50 19.55 -5.66
CA ALA A 3 -12.40 18.62 -5.51
C ALA A 3 -12.61 17.76 -4.25
N PRO A 4 -12.31 16.44 -4.28
CA PRO A 4 -12.43 15.61 -3.09
C PRO A 4 -11.60 16.22 -1.96
N ARG A 5 -12.19 16.31 -0.75
CA ARG A 5 -11.50 16.75 0.46
C ARG A 5 -10.25 15.86 0.62
N PRO A 6 -9.05 16.42 0.88
CA PRO A 6 -7.87 15.62 1.14
C PRO A 6 -8.19 14.68 2.30
N ALA A 7 -8.21 13.38 2.00
CA ALA A 7 -8.39 12.36 3.01
C ALA A 7 -7.09 12.23 3.80
N ASP A 8 -7.17 11.72 5.03
CA ASP A 8 -5.98 11.50 5.83
C ASP A 8 -5.00 10.61 5.06
N PRO A 9 -3.76 11.10 4.84
CA PRO A 9 -2.77 10.34 4.12
C PRO A 9 -2.43 9.06 4.91
N PRO A 10 -2.09 7.96 4.22
CA PRO A 10 -1.63 6.75 4.88
C PRO A 10 -0.40 7.07 5.75
N SER A 11 -0.28 6.38 6.88
CA SER A 11 0.95 6.42 7.67
C SER A 11 2.15 5.93 6.84
N GLU A 12 3.36 6.26 7.27
CA GLU A 12 4.58 5.82 6.58
C GLU A 12 4.66 4.30 6.47
N ASP A 13 4.38 3.57 7.56
CA ASP A 13 4.35 2.11 7.58
C ASP A 13 3.30 1.54 6.61
N LEU A 14 2.11 2.14 6.55
CA LEU A 14 1.06 1.74 5.62
C LEU A 14 1.47 2.00 4.17
N SER A 15 2.15 3.12 3.92
CA SER A 15 2.67 3.47 2.60
C SER A 15 3.77 2.51 2.16
N ARG A 16 4.67 2.14 3.06
CA ARG A 16 5.73 1.15 2.81
C ARG A 16 5.14 -0.22 2.48
N LEU A 17 4.15 -0.66 3.25
CA LEU A 17 3.46 -1.92 3.00
C LEU A 17 2.77 -1.90 1.64
N ALA A 18 2.08 -0.82 1.30
CA ALA A 18 1.44 -0.64 0.00
C ALA A 18 2.42 -0.81 -1.17
N VAL A 19 3.57 -0.13 -1.11
CA VAL A 19 4.61 -0.22 -2.15
C VAL A 19 5.15 -1.65 -2.30
N LEU A 20 5.37 -2.39 -1.21
CA LEU A 20 5.83 -3.78 -1.25
C LEU A 20 4.84 -4.75 -1.94
N HIS A 21 3.56 -4.40 -1.94
CA HIS A 21 2.50 -5.14 -2.62
C HIS A 21 2.11 -4.54 -3.98
N GLY A 22 2.83 -3.51 -4.46
CA GLY A 22 2.58 -2.87 -5.76
C GLY A 22 1.37 -1.93 -5.76
N VAL A 23 0.91 -1.47 -4.60
CA VAL A 23 -0.20 -0.53 -4.46
C VAL A 23 0.35 0.90 -4.42
N ALA A 24 -0.10 1.74 -5.35
CA ALA A 24 0.29 3.15 -5.38
C ALA A 24 -0.46 3.96 -4.29
N THR A 25 0.27 4.85 -3.60
CA THR A 25 -0.28 5.74 -2.55
C THR A 25 -0.63 7.14 -3.06
N SER A 26 -0.45 7.40 -4.36
CA SER A 26 -0.92 8.61 -5.03
C SER A 26 -1.25 8.30 -6.50
N TYR A 27 -2.07 9.15 -7.11
CA TYR A 27 -2.42 9.04 -8.52
C TYR A 27 -2.58 10.44 -9.15
N SER A 28 -2.41 10.51 -10.47
CA SER A 28 -2.53 11.77 -11.22
C SER A 28 -3.72 11.73 -12.17
N PRO A 29 -4.90 12.22 -11.76
CA PRO A 29 -6.12 12.15 -12.58
C PRO A 29 -6.15 13.13 -13.76
N SER A 30 -5.27 14.13 -13.75
CA SER A 30 -5.09 15.08 -14.84
C SER A 30 -3.62 15.54 -14.88
N PRO A 31 -3.14 16.11 -16.00
CA PRO A 31 -1.81 16.73 -16.05
C PRO A 31 -1.62 17.71 -14.88
N ASP A 32 -0.41 17.74 -14.34
CA ASP A 32 0.03 18.61 -13.23
C ASP A 32 -0.79 18.49 -11.93
N ARG A 33 -1.61 17.44 -11.78
CA ARG A 33 -2.39 17.18 -10.58
C ARG A 33 -2.05 15.81 -10.03
N SER A 34 -1.42 15.78 -8.85
CA SER A 34 -1.24 14.56 -8.06
C SER A 34 -2.14 14.59 -6.83
N VAL A 35 -2.74 13.45 -6.50
CA VAL A 35 -3.66 13.26 -5.36
C VAL A 35 -3.16 12.11 -4.52
N ALA A 36 -2.97 12.35 -3.21
CA ALA A 36 -2.70 11.30 -2.26
C ALA A 36 -3.93 10.38 -2.12
N ALA A 37 -3.70 9.07 -2.14
CA ALA A 37 -4.73 8.10 -1.78
C ALA A 37 -5.07 8.24 -0.28
N SER A 38 -6.32 7.95 0.08
CA SER A 38 -6.72 7.94 1.48
C SER A 38 -6.15 6.71 2.20
N ALA A 39 -5.87 6.83 3.49
CA ALA A 39 -5.49 5.67 4.32
C ALA A 39 -6.51 4.53 4.20
N THR A 40 -7.81 4.85 4.21
CA THR A 40 -8.90 3.88 4.02
C THR A 40 -8.82 3.16 2.68
N ALA A 41 -8.59 3.88 1.57
CA ALA A 41 -8.50 3.26 0.24
C ALA A 41 -7.31 2.30 0.17
N VAL A 42 -6.16 2.69 0.73
CA VAL A 42 -4.96 1.84 0.79
C VAL A 42 -5.23 0.59 1.63
N THR A 43 -5.81 0.73 2.83
CA THR A 43 -6.16 -0.40 3.70
C THR A 43 -7.14 -1.37 3.02
N LEU A 44 -8.19 -0.88 2.36
CA LEU A 44 -9.15 -1.73 1.66
C LEU A 44 -8.54 -2.43 0.45
N THR A 45 -7.65 -1.76 -0.27
CA THR A 45 -6.95 -2.36 -1.41
C THR A 45 -6.01 -3.48 -0.94
N LEU A 46 -5.25 -3.25 0.13
CA LEU A 46 -4.41 -4.28 0.75
C LEU A 46 -5.23 -5.47 1.24
N ALA A 47 -6.38 -5.23 1.88
CA ALA A 47 -7.29 -6.31 2.28
C ALA A 47 -7.80 -7.12 1.08
N ALA A 48 -8.10 -6.47 -0.05
CA ALA A 48 -8.49 -7.15 -1.29
C ALA A 48 -7.35 -7.99 -1.89
N LEU A 49 -6.08 -7.63 -1.63
CA LEU A 49 -4.89 -8.44 -1.95
C LEU A 49 -4.59 -9.53 -0.90
N GLY A 50 -5.44 -9.67 0.14
CA GLY A 50 -5.26 -10.65 1.21
C GLY A 50 -4.29 -10.22 2.31
N VAL A 51 -3.95 -8.93 2.40
CA VAL A 51 -3.01 -8.38 3.40
C VAL A 51 -3.78 -7.66 4.51
N ASP A 52 -3.58 -8.07 5.77
CA ASP A 52 -4.20 -7.40 6.91
C ASP A 52 -3.45 -6.11 7.27
N ALA A 53 -4.10 -4.97 7.02
CA ALA A 53 -3.65 -3.63 7.39
C ALA A 53 -4.67 -2.89 8.28
N SER A 54 -5.53 -3.64 8.99
CA SER A 54 -6.63 -3.10 9.80
C SER A 54 -6.16 -2.36 11.06
N THR A 55 -4.95 -2.66 11.53
CA THR A 55 -4.36 -2.07 12.74
C THR A 55 -2.87 -1.81 12.58
N PRO A 56 -2.26 -0.90 13.37
CA PRO A 56 -0.80 -0.71 13.37
C PRO A 56 -0.02 -1.99 13.71
N GLY A 57 -0.58 -2.85 14.56
CA GLY A 57 0.00 -4.17 14.86
C GLY A 57 0.02 -5.09 13.64
N ALA A 58 -1.11 -5.16 12.92
CA ALA A 58 -1.24 -5.95 11.70
C ALA A 58 -0.30 -5.47 10.60
N ILE A 59 -0.18 -4.14 10.40
CA ILE A 59 0.73 -3.55 9.41
C ILE A 59 2.18 -3.99 9.68
N ARG A 60 2.65 -3.89 10.92
CA ARG A 60 4.01 -4.31 11.29
C ARG A 60 4.23 -5.82 11.12
N ALA A 61 3.24 -6.63 11.45
CA ALA A 61 3.31 -8.08 11.24
C ALA A 61 3.36 -8.44 9.75
N ALA A 62 2.53 -7.78 8.92
CA ALA A 62 2.51 -7.96 7.47
C ALA A 62 3.84 -7.53 6.82
N LEU A 63 4.43 -6.41 7.26
CA LEU A 63 5.76 -5.98 6.82
C LEU A 63 6.83 -7.04 7.14
N ALA A 64 6.90 -7.50 8.38
CA ALA A 64 7.88 -8.51 8.79
C ALA A 64 7.70 -9.83 8.04
N ALA A 65 6.45 -10.28 7.84
CA ALA A 65 6.15 -11.48 7.06
C ALA A 65 6.60 -11.34 5.60
N ARG A 66 6.33 -10.19 4.97
CA ARG A 66 6.71 -9.93 3.58
C ARG A 66 8.21 -9.83 3.39
N GLU A 67 8.92 -9.14 4.29
CA GLU A 67 10.38 -9.03 4.26
C GLU A 67 11.04 -10.40 4.44
N ARG A 68 10.51 -11.23 5.34
CA ARG A 68 10.95 -12.61 5.52
C ARG A 68 10.75 -13.46 4.27
N GLU A 69 9.55 -13.42 3.68
CA GLU A 69 9.23 -14.16 2.45
C GLU A 69 10.20 -13.79 1.32
N LEU A 70 10.49 -12.51 1.13
CA LEU A 70 11.44 -12.06 0.12
C LEU A 70 12.88 -12.50 0.42
N GLY A 71 13.30 -12.51 1.68
CA GLY A 71 14.63 -12.94 2.10
C GLY A 71 14.86 -14.46 2.00
N GLU A 72 13.81 -15.26 2.21
CA GLU A 72 13.88 -16.73 2.13
C GLU A 72 13.79 -17.25 0.68
N ARG A 73 13.41 -16.41 -0.28
CA ARG A 73 13.22 -16.80 -1.67
C ARG A 73 14.53 -16.82 -2.44
N LEU A 74 14.94 -18.03 -2.84
CA LEU A 74 16.13 -18.27 -3.65
C LEU A 74 15.96 -17.87 -5.12
N LEU A 75 14.71 -17.79 -5.60
CA LEU A 75 14.39 -17.50 -7.00
C LEU A 75 13.29 -16.44 -7.13
N PRO A 76 13.32 -15.62 -8.19
CA PRO A 76 12.20 -14.75 -8.55
C PRO A 76 10.95 -15.59 -8.87
N PRO A 77 9.73 -15.02 -8.76
CA PRO A 77 8.49 -15.80 -8.84
C PRO A 77 8.27 -16.32 -10.26
N THR A 78 8.66 -15.52 -11.24
CA THR A 78 8.69 -15.82 -12.66
C THR A 78 9.80 -14.98 -13.30
N VAL A 79 10.36 -15.46 -14.41
CA VAL A 79 11.21 -14.71 -15.34
C VAL A 79 10.53 -14.85 -16.70
N VAL A 80 10.17 -13.72 -17.30
CA VAL A 80 9.39 -13.64 -18.54
C VAL A 80 10.23 -12.93 -19.59
#